data_AF-A0A7M1UR88-F1
#
_entry.id   AF-A0A7M1UR88-F1
#
_cell.length_a   1.000
_cell.length_b   1.000
_cell.length_c   1.000
_cell.angle_alpha   90.00
_cell.angle_beta   90.00
_cell.angle_gamma   90.00
#
_symmetry.space_group_name_H-M   'P 1'
#
loop_
_entity.id
_entity.type
_entity.pdbx_description
1 polymer ?
#
loop_
_entity_poly.entity_id
_entity_poly.type
_entity_poly.pdbx_seq_one_letter_code
_entity_poly.pdbx_strand_id
1 'polypeptide(L)'
;MGRRKKRRKIQKRIVRIPSVFQCPNCGSVSLSVEFSKAEEAGFKIAKISCGRCGLRAEYPNPVPDLYQAVDVYNKFIDLFEEGKVQVTFEKPKTEEGGAEEAGGVEEGS
;
A
#
# COMPACT_ATOMS: atom_id res chain seq x y z
N MET A 1 22.62 39.15 41.47
CA MET A 1 21.26 38.96 40.90
C MET A 1 21.36 38.10 39.65
N GLY A 2 21.01 36.81 39.77
CA GLY A 2 21.29 35.78 38.77
C GLY A 2 20.44 35.90 37.51
N ARG A 3 21.10 36.04 36.35
CA ARG A 3 20.45 35.98 35.04
C ARG A 3 19.90 34.57 34.82
N ARG A 4 18.59 34.37 34.98
CA ARG A 4 17.90 33.15 34.52
C ARG A 4 18.13 33.01 33.01
N LYS A 5 19.01 32.09 32.60
CA LYS A 5 19.15 31.67 31.20
C LYS A 5 17.79 31.16 30.73
N LYS A 6 17.17 31.83 29.75
CA LYS A 6 15.95 31.36 29.09
C LYS A 6 16.21 29.94 28.58
N ARG A 7 15.54 28.95 29.17
CA ARG A 7 15.62 27.55 28.72
C ARG A 7 15.08 27.49 27.30
N ARG A 8 15.93 27.18 26.33
CA ARG A 8 15.52 26.96 24.93
C ARG A 8 14.51 25.80 24.94
N LYS A 9 13.25 26.08 24.58
CA LYS A 9 12.24 25.01 24.40
C LYS A 9 12.73 24.12 23.26
N ILE A 10 13.06 22.87 23.57
CA ILE A 10 13.35 21.86 22.57
C ILE A 10 12.01 21.52 21.93
N GLN A 11 11.73 22.08 20.74
CA GLN A 11 10.62 21.61 19.94
C GLN A 11 10.98 20.23 19.42
N LYS A 12 10.29 19.20 19.91
CA LYS A 12 10.40 17.85 19.36
C LYS A 12 9.84 17.87 17.95
N ARG A 13 10.64 17.46 16.97
CA ARG A 13 10.19 17.33 15.58
C ARG A 13 9.27 16.11 15.51
N ILE A 14 8.03 16.33 15.07
CA ILE A 14 7.08 15.24 14.84
C ILE A 14 7.50 14.53 13.55
N VAL A 15 7.94 13.27 13.66
CA VAL A 15 8.25 12.44 12.49
C VAL A 15 6.93 12.00 11.86
N ARG A 16 6.74 12.27 10.57
CA ARG A 16 5.55 11.84 9.83
C ARG A 16 5.81 10.45 9.27
N ILE A 17 4.81 9.57 9.39
CA ILE A 17 4.84 8.24 8.77
C ILE A 17 4.86 8.45 7.25
N PRO A 18 5.72 7.74 6.49
CA PRO A 18 5.75 7.84 5.04
C PRO A 18 4.43 7.37 4.45
N SER A 19 3.90 8.15 3.50
CA SER A 19 2.66 7.85 2.77
C SER A 19 2.91 7.28 1.38
N VAL A 20 4.19 7.19 0.97
CA VAL A 20 4.63 6.74 -0.36
C VAL A 20 5.56 5.54 -0.22
N PHE A 21 5.27 4.50 -0.99
CA PHE A 21 5.94 3.20 -0.93
C PHE A 21 6.50 2.79 -2.30
N GLN A 22 7.31 1.74 -2.31
CA GLN A 22 7.98 1.21 -3.50
C GLN A 22 7.08 0.25 -4.29
N CYS A 23 6.92 0.48 -5.59
CA CYS A 23 6.10 -0.38 -6.44
C CYS A 23 6.79 -1.71 -6.79
N PRO A 24 6.15 -2.88 -6.60
CA PRO A 24 6.74 -4.17 -6.96
C PRO A 24 6.90 -4.35 -8.48
N ASN A 25 6.04 -3.71 -9.29
CA ASN A 25 6.09 -3.86 -10.75
C ASN A 25 7.14 -2.96 -11.44
N CYS A 26 7.37 -1.74 -10.94
CA CYS A 26 8.25 -0.76 -11.62
C CYS A 26 9.39 -0.23 -10.74
N GLY A 27 9.50 -0.70 -9.50
CA GLY A 27 10.58 -0.36 -8.57
C GLY A 27 10.59 1.09 -8.06
N SER A 28 9.66 1.95 -8.49
CA SER A 28 9.62 3.36 -8.10
C SER A 28 8.88 3.62 -6.80
N VAL A 29 9.34 4.61 -6.03
CA VAL A 29 8.69 5.06 -4.80
C VAL A 29 7.53 6.01 -5.12
N SER A 30 6.44 5.44 -5.64
CA SER A 30 5.27 6.18 -6.13
C SER A 30 3.94 5.48 -5.87
N LEU A 31 3.93 4.49 -4.96
CA LEU A 31 2.69 3.86 -4.50
C LEU A 31 2.07 4.68 -3.37
N SER A 32 0.79 4.98 -3.52
CA SER A 32 -0.04 5.66 -2.53
C SER A 32 -1.19 4.74 -2.10
N VAL A 33 -1.50 4.76 -0.81
CA VAL A 33 -2.61 4.00 -0.22
C VAL A 33 -3.69 4.97 0.24
N GLU A 34 -4.91 4.78 -0.27
CA GLU A 34 -6.09 5.56 0.09
C GLU A 34 -7.07 4.68 0.86
N PHE A 35 -7.61 5.22 1.95
CA PHE A 35 -8.60 4.53 2.77
C PHE A 35 -9.98 5.14 2.54
N SER A 36 -10.90 4.32 2.05
CA SER A 36 -12.32 4.63 1.94
C SER A 36 -13.09 4.01 3.11
N LYS A 37 -14.15 4.66 3.56
CA LYS A 37 -15.01 4.13 4.62
C LYS A 37 -15.83 2.96 4.05
N ALA A 38 -15.88 1.83 4.76
CA ALA A 38 -16.79 0.73 4.43
C ALA A 38 -18.17 0.95 5.09
N GLU A 39 -19.18 0.21 4.64
CA GLU A 39 -20.55 0.26 5.21
C GLU A 39 -20.61 -0.34 6.63
N GLU A 40 -19.70 -1.25 6.97
CA GLU A 40 -19.62 -1.87 8.29
C GLU A 40 -18.80 -1.02 9.28
N ALA A 41 -19.34 -0.81 10.48
CA ALA A 41 -18.70 -0.05 11.54
C ALA A 41 -17.42 -0.75 12.02
N GLY A 42 -16.26 -0.17 11.70
CA GLY A 42 -14.94 -0.69 12.09
C GLY A 42 -14.08 -1.19 10.93
N PHE A 43 -14.61 -1.15 9.71
CA PHE A 43 -13.89 -1.57 8.51
C PHE A 43 -13.66 -0.42 7.52
N LYS A 44 -12.58 -0.54 6.76
CA LYS A 44 -12.18 0.37 5.69
C LYS A 44 -11.89 -0.43 4.43
N ILE A 45 -12.12 0.19 3.28
CA ILE A 45 -11.68 -0.32 1.98
C ILE A 45 -10.39 0.40 1.64
N ALA A 46 -9.32 -0.34 1.39
CA ALA A 46 -8.05 0.23 0.96
C ALA A 46 -7.90 0.15 -0.55
N LYS A 47 -7.56 1.29 -1.17
CA LYS A 47 -7.25 1.40 -2.59
C LYS A 47 -5.79 1.78 -2.74
N ILE A 48 -5.09 1.08 -3.61
CA ILE A 48 -3.66 1.27 -3.85
C ILE A 48 -3.50 1.79 -5.26
N SER A 49 -2.75 2.87 -5.43
CA SER A 49 -2.50 3.48 -6.73
C SER A 49 -1.02 3.80 -6.93
N CYS A 50 -0.48 3.45 -8.09
CA CYS A 50 0.88 3.80 -8.50
C CYS A 50 0.87 4.89 -9.55
N GLY A 51 1.51 6.02 -9.25
CA GLY A 51 1.62 7.14 -10.17
C GLY A 51 2.53 6.90 -11.39
N ARG A 52 3.40 5.88 -11.38
CA ARG A 52 4.38 5.64 -12.45
C ARG A 52 3.92 4.61 -13.48
N CYS A 53 3.42 3.46 -13.04
CA CYS A 53 3.00 2.38 -13.94
C CYS A 53 1.49 2.33 -14.19
N GLY A 54 0.69 3.16 -13.50
CA GLY A 54 -0.77 3.16 -13.62
C GLY A 54 -1.45 1.98 -12.92
N LEU A 55 -0.73 1.28 -12.02
CA LEU A 55 -1.28 0.19 -11.23
C LEU A 55 -2.34 0.73 -10.28
N ARG A 56 -3.56 0.21 -10.37
CA ARG A 56 -4.61 0.42 -9.38
C ARG A 56 -5.08 -0.93 -8.89
N ALA A 57 -5.10 -1.12 -7.58
CA ALA A 57 -5.63 -2.32 -6.97
C ALA A 57 -6.56 -1.95 -5.84
N GLU A 58 -7.70 -2.62 -5.78
CA GLU A 58 -8.61 -2.54 -4.66
C GLU A 58 -8.41 -3.77 -3.79
N TYR A 59 -8.27 -3.55 -2.48
CA TYR A 59 -8.12 -4.67 -1.55
C TYR A 59 -9.50 -5.34 -1.39
N PRO A 60 -9.63 -6.65 -1.71
CA PRO A 60 -10.95 -7.30 -1.80
C PRO A 60 -11.61 -7.50 -0.43
N ASN A 61 -10.82 -7.54 0.64
CA ASN A 61 -11.34 -7.76 1.99
C ASN A 61 -11.36 -6.45 2.80
N PRO A 62 -12.43 -6.19 3.56
CA PRO A 62 -12.47 -5.05 4.47
C PRO A 62 -11.33 -5.12 5.49
N VAL A 63 -10.50 -4.08 5.53
CA VAL A 63 -9.37 -3.97 6.47
C VAL A 63 -9.86 -3.32 7.76
N PRO A 64 -9.42 -3.78 8.95
CA PRO A 64 -9.78 -3.13 10.21
C PRO A 64 -9.35 -1.67 10.26
N ASP A 65 -10.13 -0.82 10.94
CA ASP A 65 -9.88 0.63 11.06
C ASP A 65 -8.49 1.00 11.64
N LEU A 66 -7.92 0.09 12.42
CA LEU A 66 -6.62 0.19 13.08
C LEU A 66 -5.43 0.11 12.12
N TYR A 67 -5.63 -0.41 10.91
CA TYR A 67 -4.55 -0.62 9.95
C TYR A 67 -4.01 0.69 9.41
N GLN A 68 -2.69 0.78 9.34
CA GLN A 68 -1.99 1.90 8.72
C GLN A 68 -1.65 1.59 7.26
N ALA A 69 -1.22 2.62 6.52
CA ALA A 69 -0.82 2.49 5.12
C ALA A 69 0.28 1.44 4.92
N VAL A 70 1.17 1.29 5.90
CA VAL A 70 2.27 0.30 5.91
C VAL A 70 1.72 -1.12 5.98
N ASP A 71 0.74 -1.38 6.84
CA ASP A 71 0.18 -2.72 7.04
C ASP A 71 -0.57 -3.20 5.78
N VAL A 72 -1.25 -2.29 5.10
CA VAL A 72 -1.90 -2.57 3.81
C VAL A 72 -0.88 -2.82 2.72
N TYR A 73 0.19 -2.02 2.68
CA TYR A 73 1.24 -2.17 1.68
C TYR A 73 1.92 -3.54 1.77
N ASN A 74 2.29 -4.00 2.96
CA ASN A 74 2.92 -5.31 3.14
C ASN A 74 2.01 -6.44 2.63
N LYS A 75 0.75 -6.45 3.07
CA LYS A 75 -0.24 -7.45 2.61
C LYS A 75 -0.45 -7.40 1.10
N PHE A 76 -0.42 -6.21 0.51
CA PHE A 76 -0.54 -6.09 -0.93
C PHE A 76 0.65 -6.70 -1.68
N ILE A 77 1.88 -6.55 -1.18
CA ILE A 77 3.05 -7.21 -1.78
C ILE A 77 2.86 -8.72 -1.73
N ASP A 78 2.52 -9.27 -0.56
CA ASP A 78 2.32 -10.71 -0.38
C ASP A 78 1.27 -11.23 -1.38
N LEU A 79 0.12 -10.56 -1.48
CA LEU A 79 -0.94 -10.94 -2.42
C LEU A 79 -0.54 -10.76 -3.89
N PHE A 80 0.27 -9.74 -4.20
CA PHE A 80 0.75 -9.46 -5.55
C PHE A 80 1.76 -10.52 -6.00
N GLU A 81 2.64 -10.97 -5.10
CA GLU A 81 3.54 -12.10 -5.32
C GLU A 81 2.76 -13.42 -5.43
N GLU A 82 1.69 -13.60 -4.65
CA GLU A 82 0.77 -14.74 -4.76
C GLU A 82 -0.11 -14.70 -6.02
N GLY A 83 -0.13 -13.60 -6.78
CA GLY A 83 -0.95 -13.45 -7.99
C GLY A 83 -2.46 -13.37 -7.75
N LYS A 84 -2.90 -13.16 -6.50
CA LYS A 84 -4.33 -13.17 -6.11
C LYS A 84 -4.99 -11.79 -6.13
N VAL A 85 -4.27 -10.75 -6.52
CA VAL A 85 -4.82 -9.38 -6.53
C VAL A 85 -5.49 -9.07 -7.85
N GLN A 86 -6.69 -8.50 -7.78
CA GLN A 86 -7.33 -7.85 -8.92
C GLN A 86 -6.63 -6.51 -9.16
N VAL A 87 -5.65 -6.53 -10.05
CA VAL A 87 -4.88 -5.35 -10.43
C VAL A 87 -5.40 -4.81 -11.75
N THR A 88 -5.89 -3.58 -11.74
CA THR A 88 -6.29 -2.85 -12.95
C THR A 88 -5.12 -1.96 -13.39
N PHE A 89 -4.64 -2.18 -14.61
CA PHE A 89 -3.64 -1.32 -15.23
C PHE A 89 -4.33 -0.34 -16.18
N GLU A 90 -4.49 0.90 -15.76
CA GLU A 90 -4.82 1.96 -16.73
C GLU A 90 -3.52 2.40 -17.41
N LYS A 91 -3.17 1.72 -18.50
CA LYS A 91 -2.25 2.26 -19.51
C LYS A 91 -3.00 2.45 -20.82
N PRO A 92 -2.88 3.60 -21.50
CA PRO A 92 -3.15 3.66 -22.92
C PRO A 92 -2.08 2.81 -23.67
N LYS A 93 -2.55 1.68 -24.23
CA LYS A 93 -2.04 0.77 -25.31
C LYS A 93 -0.52 0.71 -25.60
N THR A 94 0.07 -0.48 -25.74
CA THR A 94 0.04 -1.28 -26.98
C THR A 94 0.30 -2.77 -26.68
N GLU A 95 -0.30 -3.60 -27.52
CA GLU A 95 -0.47 -5.05 -27.44
C GLU A 95 0.84 -5.85 -27.51
N GLU A 96 0.87 -6.92 -26.73
CA GLU A 96 1.64 -8.19 -26.78
C GLU A 96 1.67 -8.67 -25.31
N GLY A 97 0.96 -9.70 -24.87
CA GLY A 97 0.73 -10.99 -25.49
C GLY A 97 1.36 -12.04 -24.59
N GLY A 98 0.53 -12.83 -23.90
CA GLY A 98 0.90 -14.05 -23.16
C GLY A 98 1.19 -13.83 -21.66
N ALA A 99 0.81 -14.72 -20.76
CA ALA A 99 0.02 -15.94 -20.84
C ALA A 99 -0.39 -16.28 -19.39
N GLU A 100 -1.57 -16.86 -19.24
CA GLU A 100 -1.87 -17.76 -18.11
C GLU A 100 -0.78 -18.83 -17.97
N GLU A 101 -0.53 -19.35 -16.76
CA GLU A 101 -0.41 -20.78 -16.40
C GLU A 101 -0.18 -20.82 -14.87
N ALA A 102 -1.13 -21.32 -14.06
CA ALA A 102 -1.40 -22.73 -13.74
C ALA A 102 -0.31 -23.39 -12.88
N GLY A 103 -0.70 -23.88 -11.70
CA GLY A 103 0.19 -24.67 -10.84
C GLY A 103 -0.39 -24.94 -9.46
N GLY A 104 -1.47 -25.73 -9.39
CA GLY A 104 -1.75 -26.49 -8.17
C GLY A 104 -0.77 -27.65 -8.06
N VAL A 105 -0.32 -27.96 -6.85
CA VAL A 105 0.14 -29.31 -6.47
C VAL A 105 -0.28 -29.55 -5.01
N GLU A 106 -1.22 -30.49 -4.85
CA GLU A 106 -1.49 -31.27 -3.65
C GLU A 106 -0.38 -32.30 -3.39
N GLU A 107 -0.45 -32.93 -2.21
CA GLU A 107 0.33 -34.08 -1.70
C GLU A 107 1.67 -33.69 -1.04
N GLY A 108 1.97 -34.07 0.21
CA GLY A 108 1.49 -35.20 0.98
C GLY A 108 2.71 -36.04 1.39
N SER A 109 2.97 -36.17 2.68
CA SER A 109 3.75 -37.26 3.27
C SER A 109 3.32 -37.45 4.71
#